data_AF-A0A3C0EM18-F1
#
_entry.id   AF-A0A3C0EM18-F1
#
_cell.length_a   1.000
_cell.length_b   1.000
_cell.length_c   1.000
_cell.angle_alpha   90.00
_cell.angle_beta   90.00
_cell.angle_gamma   90.00
#
_symmetry.space_group_name_H-M   'P 1'
#
loop_
_entity.id
_entity.type
_entity.pdbx_description
1 polymer ?
#
loop_
_entity_poly.entity_id
_entity_poly.type
_entity_poly.pdbx_seq_one_letter_code
_entity_poly.pdbx_strand_id
1 'polypeptide(L)'
;MTRALTHQITKRPTRHRGVAMVLVLVALAMATVIGLSFLNTQSTSTGIAQNVGKQTRARGIAESALEMTIDHIRTNSNWRNDKINGAWVDSDSSNNQLDGGTFSILVEDGTINAAGQIVGDADLANNNTDNVVVTAVGYYKGVAHSIRAQITPASSGPQYNILYVLEGASATSAETARITVLQSLGYTVNTIVASASQDSFNTQMVSNDAIYVSALVDGIAGKIVNSGIGIVTEQVDTYSTLGFSTSYSTYSQNSIDITNTSHKITTAQSTGDVIITSSTQGFNKLSGTIAAGITTLAEQPSTSSKTLVALAKGSVMANGSNTAGRRVALPWGSSQFDITALNTTGKDLLKSAVNWAAATPSEGGGPWTGQDIGYTSPAGSNTFDAGVFTINAAGNDIWNNDDEFRYIYMPVTGNGELVARVTSIENTNGWAKAGVMIRESLDDDSRHVMTVVTASNGVAYQRRVNTGSSSYHTHNNGSAPYWVKIVRNGDEIRGYLSTSGNEGTWNAAGDAITL
;
A
#
# COMPACT_ATOMS: atom_id res chain seq x y z
N MET A 1 -63.62 -53.26 88.73
CA MET A 1 -64.01 -52.68 87.42
C MET A 1 -62.98 -51.65 87.02
N THR A 2 -62.59 -51.73 85.75
CA THR A 2 -61.42 -51.18 85.06
C THR A 2 -61.44 -49.66 84.86
N ARG A 3 -60.23 -49.06 84.80
CA ARG A 3 -59.75 -47.86 84.04
C ARG A 3 -59.09 -46.83 84.96
N ALA A 4 -57.98 -46.18 84.63
CA ALA A 4 -57.00 -46.33 83.56
C ALA A 4 -55.73 -45.60 84.04
N LEU A 5 -54.56 -46.18 83.78
CA LEU A 5 -53.26 -45.56 83.97
C LEU A 5 -53.04 -44.45 82.93
N THR A 6 -52.83 -43.22 83.39
CA THR A 6 -52.25 -42.14 82.56
C THR A 6 -51.10 -41.51 83.33
N HIS A 7 -49.89 -42.04 83.12
CA HIS A 7 -48.65 -41.47 83.65
C HIS A 7 -48.15 -40.40 82.68
N GLN A 8 -48.29 -39.12 83.06
CA GLN A 8 -47.65 -38.02 82.35
C GLN A 8 -46.14 -38.07 82.57
N ILE A 9 -45.39 -38.36 81.51
CA ILE A 9 -43.93 -38.22 81.47
C ILE A 9 -43.61 -36.78 81.08
N THR A 10 -43.08 -36.01 82.02
CA THR A 10 -42.42 -34.71 81.79
C THR A 10 -41.23 -34.88 80.83
N LYS A 11 -41.36 -34.39 79.59
CA LYS A 11 -40.26 -34.27 78.63
C LYS A 11 -39.31 -33.15 79.10
N ARG A 12 -38.10 -33.49 79.57
CA ARG A 12 -37.00 -32.53 79.76
C ARG A 12 -36.57 -31.98 78.39
N PRO A 13 -36.36 -30.66 78.21
CA PRO A 13 -35.81 -30.13 76.97
C PRO A 13 -34.31 -30.45 76.90
N THR A 14 -33.92 -31.31 75.98
CA THR A 14 -32.50 -31.55 75.66
C THR A 14 -31.94 -30.32 74.93
N ARG A 15 -31.00 -29.63 75.57
CA ARG A 15 -30.29 -28.45 75.04
C ARG A 15 -29.56 -28.79 73.73
N HIS A 16 -30.00 -28.22 72.60
CA HIS A 16 -29.28 -28.18 71.31
C HIS A 16 -28.05 -27.24 71.33
N ARG A 17 -27.20 -27.28 72.38
CA ARG A 17 -26.03 -26.39 72.47
C ARG A 17 -24.79 -26.91 71.73
N GLY A 18 -24.69 -28.21 71.48
CA GLY A 18 -23.53 -28.80 70.78
C GLY A 18 -23.46 -28.47 69.29
N VAL A 19 -24.58 -28.61 68.57
CA VAL A 19 -24.63 -28.37 67.12
C VAL A 19 -24.50 -26.89 66.78
N ALA A 20 -25.10 -26.00 67.57
CA ALA A 20 -24.98 -24.56 67.39
C ALA A 20 -23.54 -24.05 67.60
N MET A 21 -22.81 -24.60 68.58
CA MET A 21 -21.43 -24.18 68.85
C MET A 21 -20.45 -24.65 67.77
N VAL A 22 -20.66 -25.85 67.21
CA VAL A 22 -19.87 -26.35 66.07
C VAL A 22 -20.13 -25.52 64.82
N LEU A 23 -21.38 -25.14 64.54
CA LEU A 23 -21.70 -24.26 63.41
C LEU A 23 -21.09 -22.86 63.57
N VAL A 24 -21.09 -22.31 64.78
CA VAL A 24 -20.44 -21.01 65.07
C VAL A 24 -18.92 -21.10 64.89
N LEU A 25 -18.28 -22.19 65.33
CA LEU A 25 -16.84 -22.41 65.14
C LEU A 25 -16.47 -22.58 63.67
N VAL A 26 -17.27 -23.31 62.89
CA VAL A 26 -17.08 -23.46 61.44
C VAL A 26 -17.28 -22.11 60.74
N ALA A 27 -18.30 -21.34 61.12
CA ALA A 27 -18.53 -20.00 60.56
C ALA A 27 -17.38 -19.03 60.90
N LEU A 28 -16.84 -19.07 62.12
CA LEU A 28 -15.67 -18.27 62.50
C LEU A 28 -14.41 -18.70 61.73
N ALA A 29 -14.19 -20.00 61.57
CA ALA A 29 -13.06 -20.52 60.81
C ALA A 29 -13.16 -20.16 59.32
N MET A 30 -14.37 -20.20 58.74
CA MET A 30 -14.60 -19.74 57.37
C MET A 30 -14.39 -18.23 57.25
N ALA A 31 -14.90 -17.43 58.20
CA ALA A 31 -14.72 -15.99 58.19
C ALA A 31 -13.25 -15.58 58.30
N THR A 32 -12.44 -16.28 59.11
CA THR A 32 -10.99 -16.02 59.19
C THR A 32 -10.28 -16.44 57.91
N VAL A 33 -10.58 -17.61 57.34
CA VAL A 33 -9.99 -18.04 56.06
C VAL A 33 -10.33 -17.07 54.92
N ILE A 34 -11.58 -16.62 54.83
CA ILE A 34 -12.01 -15.62 53.84
C ILE A 34 -11.30 -14.29 54.07
N GLY A 35 -11.18 -13.84 55.33
CA GLY A 35 -10.47 -12.61 55.69
C GLY A 35 -8.97 -12.65 55.32
N LEU A 36 -8.28 -13.76 55.62
CA LEU A 36 -6.87 -13.95 55.22
C LEU A 36 -6.72 -14.03 53.70
N SER A 37 -7.65 -14.72 53.01
CA SER A 37 -7.65 -14.78 51.55
C SER A 37 -7.87 -13.41 50.92
N PHE A 38 -8.76 -12.58 51.48
CA PHE A 38 -9.01 -11.22 51.02
C PHE A 38 -7.77 -10.33 51.21
N LEU A 39 -7.11 -10.39 52.36
CA LEU A 39 -5.89 -9.62 52.65
C LEU A 39 -4.74 -10.02 51.72
N ASN A 40 -4.55 -11.31 51.47
CA ASN A 40 -3.54 -11.79 50.51
C ASN A 40 -3.84 -11.34 49.09
N THR A 41 -5.09 -11.43 48.63
CA THR A 41 -5.50 -10.95 47.30
C THR A 41 -5.36 -9.43 47.16
N GLN A 42 -5.65 -8.66 48.21
CA GLN A 42 -5.48 -7.20 48.20
C GLN A 42 -4.00 -6.80 48.16
N SER A 43 -3.14 -7.51 48.91
CA SER A 43 -1.69 -7.28 48.90
C SER A 43 -1.07 -7.58 47.53
N THR A 44 -1.45 -8.68 46.88
CA THR A 44 -0.93 -9.06 45.56
C THR A 44 -1.43 -8.13 44.46
N SER A 45 -2.74 -7.80 44.45
CA SER A 45 -3.31 -6.86 43.47
C SER A 45 -2.73 -5.46 43.57
N THR A 46 -2.47 -4.95 44.78
CA THR A 46 -1.82 -3.65 44.98
C THR A 46 -0.37 -3.66 44.48
N GLY A 47 0.37 -4.74 44.76
CA GLY A 47 1.74 -4.90 44.25
C GLY A 47 1.80 -4.97 42.71
N ILE A 48 0.88 -5.69 42.08
CA ILE A 48 0.76 -5.77 40.62
C ILE A 48 0.40 -4.39 40.04
N ALA A 49 -0.59 -3.71 40.58
CA ALA A 49 -1.02 -2.38 40.10
C ALA A 49 0.11 -1.35 40.19
N GLN A 50 0.91 -1.36 41.26
CA GLN A 50 2.07 -0.49 41.40
C GLN A 50 3.17 -0.81 40.38
N ASN A 51 3.44 -2.09 40.11
CA ASN A 51 4.43 -2.50 39.12
C ASN A 51 3.98 -2.17 37.69
N VAL A 52 2.70 -2.37 37.37
CA VAL A 52 2.12 -1.94 36.10
C VAL A 52 2.24 -0.41 35.95
N GLY A 53 1.89 0.35 36.99
CA GLY A 53 2.03 1.82 36.96
C GLY A 53 3.48 2.30 36.77
N LYS A 54 4.47 1.61 37.38
CA LYS A 54 5.89 1.90 37.14
C LYS A 54 6.32 1.56 35.71
N GLN A 55 5.87 0.42 35.18
CA GLN A 55 6.15 0.02 33.79
C GLN A 55 5.54 0.99 32.78
N THR A 56 4.28 1.42 32.98
CA THR A 56 3.63 2.40 32.11
C THR A 56 4.37 3.74 32.10
N ARG A 57 4.85 4.21 33.26
CA ARG A 57 5.64 5.45 33.34
C ARG A 57 7.02 5.32 32.69
N ALA A 58 7.75 4.22 32.95
CA ALA A 58 9.03 3.96 32.29
C ALA A 58 8.87 3.92 30.76
N ARG A 59 7.77 3.34 30.27
CA ARG A 59 7.41 3.33 28.85
C ARG A 59 7.14 4.74 28.31
N GLY A 60 6.30 5.53 28.98
CA GLY A 60 6.00 6.90 28.54
C GLY A 60 7.25 7.80 28.48
N ILE A 61 8.18 7.62 29.42
CA ILE A 61 9.48 8.30 29.40
C ILE A 61 10.31 7.86 28.18
N ALA A 62 10.37 6.56 27.90
CA ALA A 62 11.11 6.03 26.75
C ALA A 62 10.54 6.52 25.42
N GLU A 63 9.21 6.52 25.27
CA GLU A 63 8.50 7.02 24.09
C GLU A 63 8.76 8.53 23.89
N SER A 64 8.69 9.32 24.95
CA SER A 64 8.96 10.77 24.88
C SER A 64 10.42 11.07 24.50
N ALA A 65 11.37 10.35 25.09
CA ALA A 65 12.78 10.49 24.76
C ALA A 65 13.09 10.11 23.31
N LEU A 66 12.44 9.06 22.80
CA LEU A 66 12.56 8.64 21.41
C LEU A 66 12.05 9.74 20.46
N GLU A 67 10.86 10.28 20.71
CA GLU A 67 10.26 11.33 19.87
C GLU A 67 11.10 12.60 19.85
N MET A 68 11.62 13.04 21.01
CA MET A 68 12.54 14.17 21.09
C MET A 68 13.81 13.96 20.24
N THR A 69 14.33 12.73 20.22
CA THR A 69 15.52 12.40 19.42
C THR A 69 15.22 12.42 17.93
N ILE A 70 14.08 11.85 17.54
CA ILE A 70 13.63 11.84 16.14
C ILE A 70 13.41 13.27 15.64
N ASP A 71 12.80 14.13 16.45
CA ASP A 71 12.59 15.53 16.10
C ASP A 71 13.91 16.30 15.95
N HIS A 72 14.89 16.04 16.83
CA HIS A 72 16.24 16.60 16.69
C HIS A 72 16.91 16.18 15.37
N ILE A 73 16.79 14.91 15.00
CA ILE A 73 17.32 14.37 13.73
C ILE A 73 16.63 15.01 12.51
N ARG A 74 15.33 15.29 12.59
CA ARG A 74 14.57 15.93 11.50
C ARG A 74 14.90 17.41 11.32
N THR A 75 15.20 18.11 12.40
CA THR A 75 15.35 19.58 12.40
C THR A 75 16.78 20.05 12.22
N ASN A 76 17.79 19.26 12.61
CA ASN A 76 19.20 19.62 12.46
C ASN A 76 19.83 18.91 11.26
N SER A 77 20.13 19.61 10.16
CA SER A 77 20.76 19.02 8.98
C SER A 77 22.18 18.45 9.20
N ASN A 78 22.85 18.82 10.30
CA ASN A 78 24.23 18.42 10.61
C ASN A 78 24.33 17.37 11.72
N TRP A 79 23.21 16.80 12.18
CA TRP A 79 23.18 15.88 13.33
C TRP A 79 24.18 14.72 13.23
N ARG A 80 24.46 14.23 12.02
CA ARG A 80 25.43 13.15 11.73
C ARG A 80 26.89 13.54 12.00
N ASN A 81 27.21 14.82 11.88
CA ASN A 81 28.56 15.35 12.13
C ASN A 81 28.71 15.85 13.57
N ASP A 82 27.61 16.28 14.19
CA ASP A 82 27.60 16.82 15.54
C ASP A 82 27.67 15.73 16.63
N LYS A 83 27.32 14.48 16.28
CA LYS A 83 27.21 13.35 17.20
C LYS A 83 27.90 12.12 16.63
N ILE A 84 28.59 11.39 17.51
CA ILE A 84 29.24 10.12 17.18
C ILE A 84 28.24 8.95 17.26
N ASN A 85 28.57 7.86 16.58
CA ASN A 85 27.91 6.57 16.78
C ASN A 85 28.01 6.14 18.26
N GLY A 86 26.89 5.77 18.87
CA GLY A 86 26.82 5.33 20.26
C GLY A 86 25.95 6.24 21.15
N ALA A 87 26.32 6.35 22.43
CA ALA A 87 25.50 6.99 23.44
C ALA A 87 25.40 8.51 23.21
N TRP A 88 24.19 9.01 22.98
CA TRP A 88 23.91 10.43 22.82
C TRP A 88 23.48 11.08 24.13
N VAL A 89 22.77 10.32 24.98
CA VAL A 89 22.37 10.73 26.33
C VAL A 89 22.58 9.55 27.29
N ASP A 90 23.34 9.79 28.35
CA ASP A 90 23.59 8.82 29.42
C ASP A 90 22.39 8.70 30.37
N SER A 91 22.38 7.68 31.23
CA SER A 91 21.32 7.49 32.23
C SER A 91 21.57 8.23 33.55
N ASP A 92 22.72 8.88 33.72
CA ASP A 92 23.27 9.28 35.04
C ASP A 92 23.41 10.81 35.25
N SER A 93 22.81 11.64 34.39
CA SER A 93 22.95 13.09 34.51
C SER A 93 21.72 13.79 35.13
N SER A 94 21.93 14.90 35.85
CA SER A 94 20.84 15.73 36.40
C SER A 94 19.93 16.37 35.33
N ASN A 95 20.31 16.26 34.06
CA ASN A 95 19.68 16.94 32.93
C ASN A 95 18.80 16.01 32.07
N ASN A 96 18.75 14.71 32.35
CA ASN A 96 17.97 13.73 31.58
C ASN A 96 16.66 13.33 32.28
N GLN A 97 16.06 14.26 33.05
CA GLN A 97 14.86 13.99 33.83
C GLN A 97 13.58 14.20 33.00
N LEU A 98 12.73 13.18 32.93
CA LEU A 98 11.40 13.24 32.30
C LEU A 98 10.39 12.51 33.20
N ASP A 99 9.25 13.16 33.47
CA ASP A 99 8.14 12.62 34.28
C ASP A 99 8.57 11.96 35.63
N GLY A 100 9.59 12.53 36.28
CA GLY A 100 10.12 12.04 37.56
C GLY A 100 10.95 10.75 37.46
N GLY A 101 11.34 10.34 36.26
CA GLY A 101 12.36 9.33 35.98
C GLY A 101 13.51 9.91 35.15
N THR A 102 14.38 9.03 34.63
CA THR A 102 15.49 9.39 33.75
C THR A 102 15.41 8.62 32.43
N PHE A 103 16.15 9.05 31.41
CA PHE A 103 16.22 8.34 30.14
C PHE A 103 17.65 8.29 29.61
N SER A 104 17.95 7.30 28.76
CA SER A 104 19.18 7.23 27.98
C SER A 104 18.85 7.02 26.49
N ILE A 105 19.68 7.60 25.62
CA ILE A 105 19.56 7.48 24.16
C ILE A 105 20.86 6.91 23.61
N LEU A 106 20.73 5.84 22.84
CA LEU A 106 21.79 5.21 22.07
C LEU A 106 21.41 5.30 20.60
N VAL A 107 22.29 5.82 19.76
CA VAL A 107 22.08 5.93 18.32
C VAL A 107 23.17 5.17 17.61
N GLU A 108 22.78 4.15 16.86
CA GLU A 108 23.69 3.22 16.21
C GLU A 108 23.50 3.23 14.70
N ASP A 109 24.59 3.26 13.94
CA ASP A 109 24.56 3.06 12.50
C ASP A 109 24.05 1.66 12.13
N GLY A 110 23.21 1.60 11.08
CA GLY A 110 22.81 0.36 10.44
C GLY A 110 21.33 -0.02 10.55
N THR A 111 21.07 -1.31 10.39
CA THR A 111 19.71 -1.89 10.40
C THR A 111 19.55 -2.97 11.45
N ILE A 112 18.32 -3.20 11.89
CA ILE A 112 17.99 -4.31 12.79
C ILE A 112 17.81 -5.58 11.96
N ASN A 113 18.67 -6.58 12.15
CA ASN A 113 18.55 -7.86 11.46
C ASN A 113 17.43 -8.74 12.08
N ALA A 114 17.12 -9.88 11.45
CA ALA A 114 16.11 -10.82 11.93
C ALA A 114 16.40 -11.42 13.33
N ALA A 115 17.64 -11.31 13.82
CA ALA A 115 18.06 -11.71 15.15
C ALA A 115 18.02 -10.56 16.19
N GLY A 116 17.55 -9.36 15.81
CA GLY A 116 17.46 -8.20 16.69
C GLY A 116 18.79 -7.48 16.97
N GLN A 117 19.84 -7.83 16.22
CA GLN A 117 21.15 -7.19 16.30
C GLN A 117 21.22 -6.03 15.31
N ILE A 118 21.99 -5.01 15.66
CA ILE A 118 22.23 -3.85 14.79
C ILE A 118 23.46 -4.18 13.92
N VAL A 119 23.29 -4.07 12.60
CA VAL A 119 24.32 -4.36 11.60
C VAL A 119 24.57 -3.08 10.81
N GLY A 120 25.75 -2.50 11.00
CA GLY A 120 26.23 -1.28 10.38
C GLY A 120 27.75 -1.21 10.46
N ASP A 121 28.36 -0.18 9.87
CA ASP A 121 29.81 0.01 9.88
C ASP A 121 30.29 0.84 11.09
N ALA A 122 29.35 1.25 11.94
CA ALA A 122 29.57 2.02 13.15
C ALA A 122 30.05 3.46 12.92
N ASP A 123 29.85 4.00 11.72
CA ASP A 123 30.13 5.39 11.36
C ASP A 123 28.85 6.13 10.92
N LEU A 124 28.46 7.17 11.66
CA LEU A 124 27.26 7.95 11.31
C LEU A 124 27.51 8.98 10.19
N ALA A 125 28.77 9.30 9.88
CA ALA A 125 29.16 10.47 9.09
C ALA A 125 29.59 10.16 7.65
N ASN A 126 30.07 8.95 7.36
CA ASN A 126 30.63 8.59 6.06
C ASN A 126 29.58 8.44 4.93
N ASN A 127 28.30 8.26 5.27
CA ASN A 127 27.24 8.03 4.30
C ASN A 127 25.91 8.65 4.75
N ASN A 128 25.49 9.69 4.04
CA ASN A 128 24.23 10.40 4.30
C ASN A 128 22.97 9.58 3.97
N THR A 129 23.12 8.38 3.41
CA THR A 129 22.03 7.45 3.06
C THR A 129 21.85 6.30 4.05
N ASP A 130 22.74 6.11 5.02
CA ASP A 130 22.67 4.94 5.91
C ASP A 130 21.53 5.01 6.92
N ASN A 131 20.91 3.85 7.13
CA ASN A 131 19.89 3.66 8.15
C ASN A 131 20.51 3.85 9.53
N VAL A 132 19.73 4.35 10.47
CA VAL A 132 20.19 4.56 11.84
C VAL A 132 19.15 4.04 12.82
N VAL A 133 19.61 3.33 13.84
CA VAL A 133 18.76 2.78 14.89
C VAL A 133 18.89 3.64 16.14
N VAL A 134 17.78 4.22 16.59
CA VAL A 134 17.68 4.93 17.86
C VAL A 134 17.07 4.02 18.90
N THR A 135 17.82 3.73 19.96
CA THR A 135 17.37 3.01 21.15
C THR A 135 17.18 4.00 22.29
N ALA A 136 15.95 4.16 22.77
CA ALA A 136 15.63 4.95 23.96
C ALA A 136 15.27 4.02 25.12
N VAL A 137 15.83 4.28 26.30
CA VAL A 137 15.50 3.54 27.53
C VAL A 137 15.01 4.52 28.58
N GLY A 138 13.79 4.32 29.07
CA GLY A 138 13.22 5.09 30.18
C GLY A 138 13.35 4.32 31.49
N TYR A 139 13.77 5.01 32.54
CA TYR A 139 13.97 4.48 33.88
C TYR A 139 13.04 5.17 34.87
N TYR A 140 12.24 4.39 35.60
CA TYR A 140 11.37 4.92 36.65
C TYR A 140 11.32 3.99 37.87
N LYS A 141 11.82 4.49 39.00
CA LYS A 141 11.80 3.80 40.32
C LYS A 141 12.22 2.32 40.26
N GLY A 142 13.33 2.05 39.59
CA GLY A 142 13.95 0.72 39.46
C GLY A 142 13.40 -0.14 38.31
N VAL A 143 12.47 0.37 37.50
CA VAL A 143 11.97 -0.29 36.28
C VAL A 143 12.57 0.39 35.06
N ALA A 144 13.02 -0.39 34.09
CA ALA A 144 13.49 0.09 32.79
C ALA A 144 12.57 -0.40 31.66
N HIS A 145 12.35 0.44 30.66
CA HIS A 145 11.67 0.07 29.42
C HIS A 145 12.45 0.58 28.21
N SER A 146 12.77 -0.30 27.28
CA SER A 146 13.51 0.03 26.06
C SER A 146 12.60 0.01 24.84
N ILE A 147 12.69 1.05 24.02
CA ILE A 147 12.05 1.15 22.70
C ILE A 147 13.11 1.44 21.65
N ARG A 148 12.94 0.89 20.45
CA ARG A 148 13.83 1.14 19.31
C ARG A 148 13.03 1.66 18.13
N ALA A 149 13.61 2.60 17.38
CA ALA A 149 13.14 3.00 16.07
C ALA A 149 14.29 2.93 15.07
N GLN A 150 14.01 2.40 13.88
CA GLN A 150 14.92 2.52 12.74
C GLN A 150 14.49 3.74 11.93
N ILE A 151 15.43 4.66 11.73
CA ILE A 151 15.29 5.86 10.90
C ILE A 151 16.00 5.58 9.59
N THR A 152 15.24 5.58 8.50
CA THR A 152 15.79 5.54 7.15
C THR A 152 15.83 6.97 6.61
N PRO A 153 17.00 7.50 6.23
CA PRO A 153 17.05 8.77 5.52
C PRO A 153 16.12 8.72 4.32
N ALA A 154 15.48 9.84 3.99
CA ALA A 154 14.84 9.94 2.69
C ALA A 154 15.92 9.65 1.66
N SER A 155 15.85 8.50 1.00
CA SER A 155 16.76 8.19 -0.10
C SER A 155 16.69 9.38 -1.05
N SER A 156 17.83 9.87 -1.54
CA SER A 156 17.82 10.46 -2.86
C SER A 156 17.10 9.43 -3.71
N GLY A 157 15.87 9.75 -4.15
CA GLY A 157 15.03 8.79 -4.85
C GLY A 157 15.80 8.15 -5.99
N PRO A 158 15.35 7.00 -6.52
CA PRO A 158 16.01 6.35 -7.66
C PRO A 158 16.42 7.42 -8.69
N GLN A 159 17.72 7.53 -8.95
CA GLN A 159 18.27 8.55 -9.85
C GLN A 159 17.90 8.15 -11.27
N TYR A 160 16.69 8.54 -11.69
CA TYR A 160 16.19 8.27 -13.03
C TYR A 160 16.88 9.19 -14.05
N ASN A 161 17.19 8.62 -15.20
CA ASN A 161 17.64 9.32 -16.39
C ASN A 161 16.42 9.76 -17.20
N ILE A 162 16.26 11.07 -17.35
CA ILE A 162 15.12 11.68 -18.04
C ILE A 162 15.59 12.19 -19.40
N LEU A 163 14.95 11.69 -20.46
CA LEU A 163 15.13 12.18 -21.82
C LEU A 163 14.24 13.40 -22.04
N TYR A 164 14.81 14.60 -21.94
CA TYR A 164 14.16 15.85 -22.24
C TYR A 164 14.17 16.12 -23.75
N VAL A 165 13.00 16.37 -24.33
CA VAL A 165 12.90 16.75 -25.75
C VAL A 165 13.02 18.25 -25.91
N LEU A 166 14.01 18.68 -26.70
CA LEU A 166 14.23 20.06 -27.09
C LEU A 166 13.53 20.35 -28.43
N GLU A 167 12.96 21.54 -28.58
CA GLU A 167 12.39 21.98 -29.85
C GLU A 167 13.49 22.22 -30.90
N GLY A 168 14.55 22.94 -30.49
CA GLY A 168 15.68 23.31 -31.34
C GLY A 168 16.99 22.62 -30.99
N ALA A 169 18.03 22.88 -31.78
CA ALA A 169 19.39 22.37 -31.54
C ALA A 169 20.02 22.86 -30.22
N SER A 170 19.44 23.87 -29.58
CA SER A 170 19.88 24.40 -28.29
C SER A 170 18.65 24.78 -27.46
N ALA A 171 18.76 24.59 -26.15
CA ALA A 171 17.67 24.91 -25.23
C ALA A 171 17.39 26.41 -25.19
N THR A 172 16.13 26.77 -25.33
CA THR A 172 15.62 28.10 -25.00
C THR A 172 15.72 28.37 -23.50
N SER A 173 15.54 29.62 -23.07
CA SER A 173 15.50 29.97 -21.64
C SER A 173 14.41 29.21 -20.88
N ALA A 174 13.25 29.01 -21.52
CA ALA A 174 12.12 28.30 -20.93
C ALA A 174 12.36 26.78 -20.82
N GLU A 175 13.10 26.18 -21.76
CA GLU A 175 13.55 24.77 -21.65
C GLU A 175 14.66 24.62 -20.61
N THR A 176 15.61 25.56 -20.57
CA THR A 176 16.68 25.60 -19.56
C THR A 176 16.10 25.68 -18.14
N ALA A 177 15.04 26.47 -17.93
CA ALA A 177 14.34 26.52 -16.65
C ALA A 177 13.70 25.18 -16.27
N ARG A 178 13.09 24.47 -17.22
CA ARG A 178 12.49 23.13 -16.97
C ARG A 178 13.55 22.09 -16.65
N ILE A 179 14.65 22.06 -17.41
CA ILE A 179 15.81 21.20 -17.17
C ILE A 179 16.36 21.46 -15.77
N THR A 180 16.52 22.73 -15.38
CA THR A 180 17.00 23.12 -14.05
C THR A 180 16.06 22.62 -12.94
N VAL A 181 14.75 22.73 -13.13
CA VAL A 181 13.77 22.19 -12.17
C VAL A 181 13.90 20.67 -12.05
N LEU A 182 13.97 19.92 -13.16
CA LEU A 182 14.17 18.47 -13.13
C LEU A 182 15.48 18.07 -12.43
N GLN A 183 16.58 18.75 -12.73
CA GLN A 183 17.86 18.52 -12.06
C GLN A 183 17.78 18.81 -10.55
N SER A 184 17.08 19.88 -10.15
CA SER A 184 16.86 20.21 -8.74
C SER A 184 16.04 19.16 -7.98
N LEU A 185 15.25 18.36 -8.70
CA LEU A 185 14.50 17.23 -8.13
C LEU A 185 15.33 15.94 -8.01
N GLY A 186 16.58 15.95 -8.49
CA GLY A 186 17.55 14.85 -8.40
C GLY A 186 17.68 14.00 -9.65
N TYR A 187 17.14 14.43 -10.79
CA TYR A 187 17.20 13.68 -12.05
C TYR A 187 18.45 13.98 -12.86
N THR A 188 18.99 12.95 -13.52
CA THR A 188 19.94 13.14 -14.62
C THR A 188 19.14 13.47 -15.88
N VAL A 189 19.41 14.61 -16.51
CA VAL A 189 18.65 15.04 -17.69
C VAL A 189 19.51 14.94 -18.94
N ASN A 190 19.13 14.05 -19.85
CA ASN A 190 19.71 13.93 -21.19
C ASN A 190 18.79 14.63 -22.18
N THR A 191 19.34 15.27 -23.22
CA THR A 191 18.55 16.03 -24.18
C THR A 191 18.57 15.39 -25.56
N ILE A 192 17.43 15.42 -26.26
CA ILE A 192 17.32 15.07 -27.67
C ILE A 192 16.50 16.13 -28.39
N VAL A 193 16.87 16.47 -29.63
CA VAL A 193 16.11 17.43 -30.45
C VAL A 193 14.89 16.76 -31.06
N ALA A 194 13.76 17.45 -31.13
CA ALA A 194 12.50 16.93 -31.66
C ALA A 194 12.63 16.49 -33.13
N SER A 195 13.55 17.11 -33.88
CA SER A 195 13.87 16.78 -35.27
C SER A 195 14.72 15.51 -35.44
N ALA A 196 15.24 14.90 -34.37
CA ALA A 196 16.08 13.70 -34.44
C ALA A 196 15.34 12.49 -35.07
N SER A 197 16.09 11.56 -35.66
CA SER A 197 15.51 10.37 -36.30
C SER A 197 14.84 9.43 -35.30
N GLN A 198 13.91 8.58 -35.76
CA GLN A 198 13.31 7.53 -34.93
C GLN A 198 14.37 6.62 -34.29
N ASP A 199 15.42 6.27 -35.03
CA ASP A 199 16.50 5.43 -34.52
C ASP A 199 17.28 6.10 -33.38
N SER A 200 17.45 7.43 -33.45
CA SER A 200 18.06 8.21 -32.37
C SER A 200 17.19 8.19 -31.12
N PHE A 201 15.87 8.33 -31.27
CA PHE A 201 14.91 8.17 -30.18
C PHE A 201 14.96 6.77 -29.57
N ASN A 202 14.93 5.73 -30.41
CA ASN A 202 14.99 4.33 -29.97
C ASN A 202 16.28 4.07 -29.17
N THR A 203 17.41 4.62 -29.61
CA THR A 203 18.70 4.52 -28.90
C THR A 203 18.65 5.21 -27.54
N GLN A 204 18.12 6.44 -27.49
CA GLN A 204 18.00 7.18 -26.23
C GLN A 204 17.02 6.52 -25.25
N MET A 205 15.97 5.85 -25.72
CA MET A 205 15.02 5.13 -24.86
C MET A 205 15.64 3.93 -24.14
N VAL A 206 16.80 3.41 -24.59
CA VAL A 206 17.51 2.33 -23.91
C VAL A 206 18.29 2.83 -22.70
N SER A 207 18.79 4.07 -22.75
CA SER A 207 19.63 4.67 -21.71
C SER A 207 18.89 5.61 -20.75
N ASN A 208 17.59 5.80 -20.96
CA ASN A 208 16.74 6.68 -20.16
C ASN A 208 15.50 5.94 -19.65
N ASP A 209 14.97 6.37 -18.51
CA ASP A 209 13.85 5.73 -17.81
C ASP A 209 12.49 6.36 -18.16
N ALA A 210 12.49 7.64 -18.53
CA ALA A 210 11.30 8.33 -19.01
C ALA A 210 11.62 9.45 -19.99
N ILE A 211 10.63 9.82 -20.80
CA ILE A 211 10.66 10.94 -21.73
C ILE A 211 9.86 12.09 -21.13
N TYR A 212 10.46 13.28 -21.13
CA TYR A 212 9.78 14.51 -20.74
C TYR A 212 9.58 15.40 -21.96
N VAL A 213 8.31 15.69 -22.28
CA VAL A 213 7.90 16.51 -23.43
C VAL A 213 7.37 17.85 -22.91
N SER A 214 8.11 18.92 -23.17
CA SER A 214 7.67 20.27 -22.79
C SER A 214 6.63 20.82 -23.76
N ALA A 215 5.84 21.80 -23.32
CA ALA A 215 4.83 22.48 -24.14
C ALA A 215 5.39 23.33 -25.29
N LEU A 216 6.71 23.37 -25.44
CA LEU A 216 7.41 24.15 -26.47
C LEU A 216 7.76 23.31 -27.69
N VAL A 217 7.55 21.99 -27.60
CA VAL A 217 7.99 21.02 -28.60
C VAL A 217 6.87 20.65 -29.55
N ASP A 218 7.09 20.81 -30.85
CA ASP A 218 6.12 20.45 -31.88
C ASP A 218 6.52 19.15 -32.62
N GLY A 219 5.54 18.47 -33.22
CA GLY A 219 5.79 17.36 -34.16
C GLY A 219 6.40 16.08 -33.57
N ILE A 220 6.41 15.90 -32.25
CA ILE A 220 7.10 14.78 -31.59
C ILE A 220 6.26 13.50 -31.49
N ALA A 221 4.94 13.62 -31.57
CA ALA A 221 4.02 12.61 -31.07
C ALA A 221 4.17 11.24 -31.77
N GLY A 222 4.42 11.25 -33.10
CA GLY A 222 4.63 10.02 -33.87
C GLY A 222 5.88 9.23 -33.47
N LYS A 223 6.88 9.89 -32.87
CA LYS A 223 8.16 9.25 -32.51
C LYS A 223 8.13 8.53 -31.17
N ILE A 224 7.24 8.97 -30.28
CA ILE A 224 7.16 8.52 -28.89
C ILE A 224 5.92 7.68 -28.59
N VAL A 225 4.95 7.60 -29.53
CA VAL A 225 3.69 6.86 -29.32
C VAL A 225 3.88 5.38 -28.98
N ASN A 226 4.95 4.75 -29.43
CA ASN A 226 5.25 3.34 -29.13
C ASN A 226 6.37 3.18 -28.10
N SER A 227 6.72 4.25 -27.37
CA SER A 227 7.74 4.18 -26.35
C SER A 227 7.34 3.19 -25.24
N GLY A 228 8.26 2.26 -24.93
CA GLY A 228 8.10 1.30 -23.84
C GLY A 228 8.46 1.88 -22.46
N ILE A 229 9.20 2.98 -22.42
CA ILE A 229 9.49 3.74 -21.21
C ILE A 229 8.39 4.77 -20.94
N GLY A 230 8.39 5.37 -19.74
CA GLY A 230 7.35 6.32 -19.36
C GLY A 230 7.40 7.63 -20.14
N ILE A 231 6.26 8.29 -20.31
CA ILE A 231 6.15 9.62 -20.93
C ILE A 231 5.46 10.57 -19.95
N VAL A 232 6.08 11.73 -19.71
CA VAL A 232 5.47 12.86 -19.02
C VAL A 232 5.36 13.99 -20.02
N THR A 233 4.15 14.46 -20.27
CA THR A 233 3.90 15.50 -21.28
C THR A 233 3.21 16.73 -20.67
N GLU A 234 3.76 17.88 -21.00
CA GLU A 234 3.10 19.19 -20.92
C GLU A 234 2.41 19.55 -22.25
N GLN A 235 2.81 18.90 -23.35
CA GLN A 235 2.42 19.29 -24.70
C GLN A 235 1.03 18.77 -25.08
N VAL A 236 0.09 19.68 -25.22
CA VAL A 236 -1.33 19.38 -25.50
C VAL A 236 -1.57 18.76 -26.87
N ASP A 237 -0.75 19.11 -27.87
CA ASP A 237 -0.88 18.56 -29.22
C ASP A 237 -0.53 17.07 -29.28
N THR A 238 0.14 16.55 -28.25
CA THR A 238 0.39 15.11 -28.13
C THR A 238 -0.81 14.33 -27.59
N TYR A 239 -1.86 14.97 -27.06
CA TYR A 239 -2.93 14.27 -26.33
C TYR A 239 -3.67 13.21 -27.15
N SER A 240 -3.98 13.53 -28.41
CA SER A 240 -4.67 12.61 -29.31
C SER A 240 -3.81 11.40 -29.68
N THR A 241 -2.53 11.65 -29.96
CA THR A 241 -1.59 10.63 -30.42
C THR A 241 -1.09 9.79 -29.25
N LEU A 242 -0.86 10.40 -28.09
CA LEU A 242 -0.54 9.69 -26.85
C LEU A 242 -1.77 9.01 -26.23
N GLY A 243 -2.96 9.27 -26.78
CA GLY A 243 -4.16 8.52 -26.47
C GLY A 243 -4.87 8.94 -25.20
N PHE A 244 -4.65 10.16 -24.70
CA PHE A 244 -5.35 10.69 -23.51
C PHE A 244 -6.78 11.14 -23.84
N SER A 245 -6.92 11.96 -24.88
CA SER A 245 -8.21 12.50 -25.34
C SER A 245 -8.16 12.93 -26.80
N THR A 246 -9.32 13.05 -27.46
CA THR A 246 -9.40 13.54 -28.85
C THR A 246 -9.26 15.06 -28.97
N SER A 247 -9.44 15.79 -27.88
CA SER A 247 -9.35 17.26 -27.86
C SER A 247 -8.83 17.74 -26.51
N TYR A 248 -8.49 19.03 -26.44
CA TYR A 248 -8.09 19.70 -25.21
C TYR A 248 -8.69 21.11 -25.15
N SER A 249 -8.58 21.73 -23.99
CA SER A 249 -8.82 23.16 -23.81
C SER A 249 -7.94 23.65 -22.66
N THR A 250 -7.91 24.97 -22.45
CA THR A 250 -7.11 25.58 -21.39
C THR A 250 -7.97 26.41 -20.44
N TYR A 251 -7.43 26.72 -19.28
CA TYR A 251 -8.01 27.63 -18.29
C TYR A 251 -6.88 28.33 -17.53
N SER A 252 -7.20 29.36 -16.75
CA SER A 252 -6.18 30.14 -16.02
C SER A 252 -6.49 30.21 -14.53
N GLN A 253 -5.67 29.54 -13.74
CA GLN A 253 -5.77 29.45 -12.27
C GLN A 253 -4.38 29.18 -11.69
N ASN A 254 -4.29 29.06 -10.37
CA ASN A 254 -3.09 28.63 -9.66
C ASN A 254 -3.29 27.31 -8.88
N SER A 255 -4.48 26.72 -8.98
CA SER A 255 -4.88 25.50 -8.27
C SER A 255 -5.48 24.43 -9.19
N ILE A 256 -5.43 23.20 -8.69
CA ILE A 256 -6.11 22.02 -9.24
C ILE A 256 -6.91 21.35 -8.12
N ASP A 257 -7.98 20.65 -8.44
CA ASP A 257 -8.77 19.88 -7.47
C ASP A 257 -8.32 18.41 -7.48
N ILE A 258 -7.66 17.95 -6.42
CA ILE A 258 -7.20 16.56 -6.31
C ILE A 258 -8.40 15.65 -6.00
N THR A 259 -8.69 14.72 -6.90
CA THR A 259 -9.86 13.83 -6.79
C THR A 259 -9.51 12.39 -6.42
N ASN A 260 -8.24 11.99 -6.54
CA ASN A 260 -7.79 10.64 -6.26
C ASN A 260 -6.45 10.66 -5.53
N THR A 261 -6.41 10.24 -4.26
CA THR A 261 -5.20 10.14 -3.45
C THR A 261 -4.65 8.72 -3.33
N SER A 262 -5.31 7.72 -3.94
CA SER A 262 -4.83 6.33 -3.94
C SER A 262 -3.70 6.09 -4.96
N HIS A 263 -3.56 6.98 -5.95
CA HIS A 263 -2.55 6.86 -6.99
C HIS A 263 -1.21 7.45 -6.55
N LYS A 264 -0.09 6.77 -6.84
CA LYS A 264 1.26 7.17 -6.37
C LYS A 264 1.62 8.64 -6.62
N ILE A 265 1.16 9.21 -7.74
CA ILE A 265 1.40 10.63 -8.09
C ILE A 265 0.81 11.61 -7.06
N THR A 266 -0.32 11.28 -6.47
CA THR A 266 -1.14 12.17 -5.62
C THR A 266 -1.27 11.67 -4.18
N THR A 267 -0.68 10.53 -3.83
CA THR A 267 -0.69 9.97 -2.45
C THR A 267 -0.19 10.91 -1.37
N ALA A 268 0.73 11.83 -1.70
CA ALA A 268 1.24 12.82 -0.76
C ALA A 268 0.30 14.03 -0.57
N GLN A 269 -0.79 14.13 -1.34
CA GLN A 269 -1.70 15.27 -1.34
C GLN A 269 -3.02 14.93 -0.62
N SER A 270 -3.72 15.97 -0.17
CA SER A 270 -5.10 15.86 0.29
C SER A 270 -6.07 16.06 -0.88
N THR A 271 -7.26 15.46 -0.80
CA THR A 271 -8.34 15.72 -1.77
C THR A 271 -8.84 17.17 -1.65
N GLY A 272 -9.28 17.76 -2.76
CA GLY A 272 -9.77 19.14 -2.83
C GLY A 272 -8.83 20.08 -3.57
N ASP A 273 -9.18 21.38 -3.55
CA ASP A 273 -8.41 22.44 -4.19
C ASP A 273 -7.01 22.59 -3.57
N VAL A 274 -5.98 22.38 -4.38
CA VAL A 274 -4.58 22.50 -4.03
C VAL A 274 -3.91 23.55 -4.90
N ILE A 275 -3.29 24.55 -4.28
CA ILE A 275 -2.50 25.57 -4.98
C ILE A 275 -1.15 24.97 -5.36
N ILE A 276 -0.82 25.00 -6.65
CA ILE A 276 0.41 24.40 -7.21
C ILE A 276 1.36 25.43 -7.82
N THR A 277 0.88 26.66 -8.07
CA THR A 277 1.71 27.77 -8.55
C THR A 277 1.56 29.02 -7.68
N SER A 278 2.62 29.83 -7.63
CA SER A 278 2.67 31.09 -6.87
C SER A 278 1.87 32.23 -7.52
N SER A 279 1.53 32.09 -8.80
CA SER A 279 0.75 33.05 -9.59
C SER A 279 -0.24 32.32 -10.50
N THR A 280 -1.22 33.05 -11.05
CA THR A 280 -2.14 32.53 -12.06
C THR A 280 -1.36 32.14 -13.31
N GLN A 281 -1.54 30.89 -13.74
CA GLN A 281 -0.87 30.32 -14.91
C GLN A 281 -1.90 29.67 -15.85
N GLY A 282 -1.50 29.42 -17.09
CA GLY A 282 -2.29 28.64 -18.05
C GLY A 282 -2.18 27.14 -17.77
N PHE A 283 -3.32 26.50 -17.50
CA PHE A 283 -3.47 25.07 -17.27
C PHE A 283 -4.25 24.39 -18.39
N ASN A 284 -3.95 23.12 -18.60
CA ASN A 284 -4.48 22.25 -19.63
C ASN A 284 -5.58 21.35 -19.06
N LYS A 285 -6.60 21.09 -19.86
CA LYS A 285 -7.65 20.12 -19.53
C LYS A 285 -8.06 19.30 -20.75
N LEU A 286 -8.36 18.03 -20.52
CA LEU A 286 -8.84 17.11 -21.55
C LEU A 286 -10.28 17.46 -21.96
N SER A 287 -10.60 17.27 -23.24
CA SER A 287 -11.95 17.42 -23.79
C SER A 287 -12.21 16.40 -24.92
N GLY A 288 -13.45 16.31 -25.39
CA GLY A 288 -13.85 15.32 -26.38
C GLY A 288 -13.91 13.89 -25.80
N THR A 289 -13.57 12.88 -26.61
CA THR A 289 -13.54 11.49 -26.16
C THR A 289 -12.27 11.25 -25.35
N ILE A 290 -12.45 10.80 -24.11
CA ILE A 290 -11.37 10.51 -23.17
C ILE A 290 -11.11 9.00 -23.14
N ALA A 291 -9.85 8.61 -22.97
CA ALA A 291 -9.45 7.21 -22.86
C ALA A 291 -10.21 6.44 -21.77
N ALA A 292 -10.68 5.24 -22.13
CA ALA A 292 -11.37 4.35 -21.18
C ALA A 292 -10.46 3.89 -20.05
N GLY A 293 -9.15 3.74 -20.31
CA GLY A 293 -8.16 3.34 -19.32
C GLY A 293 -7.60 4.48 -18.47
N ILE A 294 -8.12 5.71 -18.59
CA ILE A 294 -7.54 6.86 -17.91
C ILE A 294 -7.77 6.81 -16.40
N THR A 295 -6.72 7.09 -15.64
CA THR A 295 -6.82 7.38 -14.22
C THR A 295 -6.86 8.89 -14.04
N THR A 296 -7.99 9.41 -13.55
CA THR A 296 -8.11 10.83 -13.19
C THR A 296 -7.46 11.05 -11.83
N LEU A 297 -6.58 12.04 -11.74
CA LEU A 297 -5.86 12.39 -10.51
C LEU A 297 -6.29 13.75 -9.98
N ALA A 298 -6.51 14.71 -10.88
CA ALA A 298 -7.05 16.01 -10.56
C ALA A 298 -7.97 16.54 -11.65
N GLU A 299 -8.87 17.44 -11.24
CA GLU A 299 -9.80 18.14 -12.10
C GLU A 299 -9.59 19.66 -11.97
N GLN A 300 -10.20 20.43 -12.88
CA GLN A 300 -10.27 21.87 -12.73
C GLN A 300 -11.21 22.18 -11.55
N PRO A 301 -10.79 23.00 -10.57
CA PRO A 301 -11.60 23.44 -9.45
C PRO A 301 -13.02 23.84 -9.86
N SER A 302 -14.01 23.38 -9.09
CA SER A 302 -15.45 23.63 -9.32
C SER A 302 -16.03 23.10 -10.63
N THR A 303 -15.33 22.20 -11.33
CA THR A 303 -15.80 21.55 -12.57
C THR A 303 -15.48 20.06 -12.53
N SER A 304 -15.89 19.31 -13.57
CA SER A 304 -15.48 17.90 -13.75
C SER A 304 -14.49 17.72 -14.90
N SER A 305 -13.80 18.79 -15.29
CA SER A 305 -12.84 18.75 -16.40
C SER A 305 -11.49 18.22 -15.91
N LYS A 306 -10.94 17.21 -16.59
CA LYS A 306 -9.74 16.49 -16.14
C LYS A 306 -8.47 17.21 -16.53
N THR A 307 -7.52 17.36 -15.60
CA THR A 307 -6.33 18.20 -15.78
C THR A 307 -5.06 17.40 -15.59
N LEU A 308 -4.89 16.76 -14.43
CA LEU A 308 -3.82 15.80 -14.15
C LEU A 308 -4.36 14.38 -14.33
N VAL A 309 -3.77 13.64 -15.26
CA VAL A 309 -4.22 12.29 -15.61
C VAL A 309 -3.04 11.36 -15.88
N ALA A 310 -3.25 10.07 -15.65
CA ALA A 310 -2.29 9.02 -15.92
C ALA A 310 -2.91 7.87 -16.71
N LEU A 311 -2.12 7.25 -17.60
CA LEU A 311 -2.40 5.98 -18.26
C LEU A 311 -1.31 5.00 -17.87
N ALA A 312 -1.69 3.92 -17.19
CA ALA A 312 -0.78 2.83 -16.87
C ALA A 312 -0.31 2.13 -18.15
N LYS A 313 0.75 1.32 -18.07
CA LYS A 313 1.14 0.44 -19.18
C LYS A 313 -0.01 -0.54 -19.49
N GLY A 314 -0.34 -0.73 -20.77
CA GLY A 314 -1.42 -1.61 -21.20
C GLY A 314 -2.83 -1.03 -21.09
N SER A 315 -3.00 0.19 -20.59
CA SER A 315 -4.31 0.86 -20.52
C SER A 315 -4.87 1.18 -21.90
N VAL A 316 -6.19 1.07 -22.04
CA VAL A 316 -6.92 1.40 -23.28
C VAL A 316 -6.92 2.92 -23.50
N MET A 317 -6.36 3.34 -24.62
CA MET A 317 -6.28 4.72 -25.11
C MET A 317 -7.61 5.19 -25.73
N ALA A 318 -7.75 6.50 -25.96
CA ALA A 318 -8.94 7.10 -26.59
C ALA A 318 -9.21 6.60 -28.02
N ASN A 319 -8.18 6.08 -28.72
CA ASN A 319 -8.29 5.47 -30.04
C ASN A 319 -8.60 3.96 -30.01
N GLY A 320 -8.75 3.36 -28.82
CA GLY A 320 -9.04 1.94 -28.61
C GLY A 320 -7.83 1.01 -28.54
N SER A 321 -6.61 1.47 -28.86
CA SER A 321 -5.38 0.68 -28.70
C SER A 321 -4.86 0.73 -27.25
N ASN A 322 -3.87 -0.10 -26.91
CA ASN A 322 -3.27 -0.14 -25.57
C ASN A 322 -1.95 0.66 -25.51
N THR A 323 -1.66 1.28 -24.37
CA THR A 323 -0.41 2.00 -24.15
C THR A 323 0.80 1.06 -24.02
N ALA A 324 1.89 1.36 -24.73
CA ALA A 324 3.14 0.60 -24.65
C ALA A 324 3.92 0.82 -23.34
N GLY A 325 3.79 2.01 -22.74
CA GLY A 325 4.42 2.44 -21.50
C GLY A 325 3.52 3.41 -20.74
N ARG A 326 3.91 3.77 -19.51
CA ARG A 326 3.18 4.72 -18.66
C ARG A 326 3.13 6.11 -19.30
N ARG A 327 2.02 6.82 -19.10
CA ARG A 327 1.86 8.20 -19.62
C ARG A 327 1.23 9.09 -18.58
N VAL A 328 1.77 10.30 -18.41
CA VAL A 328 1.22 11.33 -17.55
C VAL A 328 1.02 12.59 -18.38
N ALA A 329 -0.18 13.16 -18.35
CA ALA A 329 -0.41 14.51 -18.83
C ALA A 329 -0.46 15.45 -17.61
N LEU A 330 0.46 16.39 -17.58
CA LEU A 330 0.55 17.39 -16.51
C LEU A 330 -0.55 18.44 -16.69
N PRO A 331 -1.09 19.00 -15.59
CA PRO A 331 -2.17 19.99 -15.66
C PRO A 331 -1.65 21.34 -16.16
N TRP A 332 -0.33 21.54 -16.25
CA TRP A 332 0.29 22.72 -16.84
C TRP A 332 0.97 22.37 -18.17
N GLY A 333 1.26 23.39 -18.97
CA GLY A 333 1.95 23.21 -20.24
C GLY A 333 1.40 24.02 -21.40
N SER A 334 1.53 25.34 -21.34
CA SER A 334 1.38 26.20 -22.51
C SER A 334 2.73 26.81 -22.88
N SER A 335 2.85 27.36 -24.08
CA SER A 335 4.05 28.11 -24.49
C SER A 335 4.35 29.31 -23.58
N GLN A 336 3.37 29.76 -22.78
CA GLN A 336 3.48 30.87 -21.83
C GLN A 336 3.63 30.42 -20.37
N PHE A 337 3.63 29.11 -20.08
CA PHE A 337 3.71 28.61 -18.72
C PHE A 337 5.10 28.82 -18.13
N ASP A 338 5.18 29.52 -17.00
CA ASP A 338 6.41 29.71 -16.23
C ASP A 338 6.61 28.58 -15.21
N ILE A 339 7.51 27.65 -15.54
CA ILE A 339 7.86 26.51 -14.67
C ILE A 339 8.41 26.94 -13.31
N THR A 340 8.99 28.14 -13.21
CA THR A 340 9.54 28.66 -11.94
C THR A 340 8.45 29.10 -10.97
N ALA A 341 7.22 29.29 -11.45
CA ALA A 341 6.06 29.58 -10.62
C ALA A 341 5.58 28.35 -9.83
N LEU A 342 6.05 27.13 -10.12
CA LEU A 342 5.72 25.94 -9.32
C LEU A 342 6.18 26.12 -7.87
N ASN A 343 5.25 26.03 -6.93
CA ASN A 343 5.55 26.00 -5.51
C ASN A 343 6.04 24.60 -5.08
N THR A 344 6.27 24.40 -3.78
CA THR A 344 6.70 23.09 -3.24
C THR A 344 5.76 21.96 -3.66
N THR A 345 4.44 22.16 -3.53
CA THR A 345 3.44 21.17 -3.90
C THR A 345 3.44 20.86 -5.40
N GLY A 346 3.55 21.88 -6.26
CA GLY A 346 3.68 21.69 -7.70
C GLY A 346 4.93 20.91 -8.09
N LYS A 347 6.05 21.17 -7.42
CA LYS A 347 7.31 20.42 -7.59
C LYS A 347 7.21 18.97 -7.08
N ASP A 348 6.51 18.73 -5.98
CA ASP A 348 6.28 17.39 -5.46
C ASP A 348 5.39 16.56 -6.40
N LEU A 349 4.37 17.18 -7.00
CA LEU A 349 3.54 16.54 -8.02
C LEU A 349 4.33 16.22 -9.29
N LEU A 350 5.18 17.14 -9.75
CA LEU A 350 6.08 16.90 -10.87
C LEU A 350 7.03 15.73 -10.58
N LYS A 351 7.66 15.73 -9.41
CA LYS A 351 8.54 14.65 -8.96
C LYS A 351 7.82 13.30 -8.92
N SER A 352 6.62 13.28 -8.36
CA SER A 352 5.82 12.06 -8.25
C SER A 352 5.34 11.55 -9.62
N ALA A 353 4.99 12.45 -10.54
CA ALA A 353 4.66 12.13 -11.94
C ALA A 353 5.85 11.53 -12.69
N VAL A 354 7.03 12.15 -12.60
CA VAL A 354 8.26 11.68 -13.24
C VAL A 354 8.69 10.33 -12.65
N ASN A 355 8.71 10.18 -11.33
CA ASN A 355 9.04 8.91 -10.68
C ASN A 355 8.08 7.79 -11.08
N TRP A 356 6.78 8.09 -11.14
CA TRP A 356 5.81 7.09 -11.55
C TRP A 356 6.00 6.71 -13.02
N ALA A 357 6.22 7.67 -13.93
CA ALA A 357 6.48 7.36 -15.33
C ALA A 357 7.77 6.54 -15.52
N ALA A 358 8.85 6.91 -14.83
CA ALA A 358 10.17 6.31 -14.96
C ALA A 358 10.30 4.93 -14.30
N ALA A 359 9.52 4.64 -13.26
CA ALA A 359 9.58 3.35 -12.59
C ALA A 359 9.12 2.21 -13.52
N THR A 360 9.86 1.10 -13.53
CA THR A 360 9.43 -0.12 -14.22
C THR A 360 8.15 -0.68 -13.58
N PRO A 361 7.11 -1.01 -14.37
CA PRO A 361 5.98 -1.78 -13.87
C PRO A 361 6.47 -3.11 -13.30
N SER A 362 6.08 -3.43 -12.07
CA SER A 362 6.55 -4.66 -11.42
C SER A 362 5.80 -5.86 -12.00
N GLU A 363 6.44 -7.01 -12.16
CA GLU A 363 5.77 -8.26 -12.52
C GLU A 363 4.94 -8.86 -11.37
N GLY A 364 4.99 -8.28 -10.17
CA GLY A 364 4.37 -8.89 -8.98
C GLY A 364 3.43 -8.00 -8.18
N GLY A 365 3.51 -6.67 -8.29
CA GLY A 365 2.66 -5.79 -7.49
C GLY A 365 2.72 -6.03 -5.99
N GLY A 366 3.93 -5.96 -5.40
CA GLY A 366 4.13 -6.25 -3.98
C GLY A 366 4.50 -7.73 -3.76
N PRO A 367 3.86 -8.47 -2.84
CA PRO A 367 4.24 -9.83 -2.47
C PRO A 367 3.87 -10.91 -3.52
N TRP A 368 3.27 -10.52 -4.66
CA TRP A 368 2.82 -11.51 -5.64
C TRP A 368 3.93 -11.88 -6.62
N THR A 369 3.89 -13.13 -7.07
CA THR A 369 4.79 -13.71 -8.06
C THR A 369 3.95 -14.26 -9.22
N GLY A 370 4.40 -14.07 -10.46
CA GLY A 370 3.76 -14.58 -11.67
C GLY A 370 4.45 -15.84 -12.19
N GLN A 371 3.67 -16.86 -12.57
CA GLN A 371 4.15 -18.13 -13.11
C GLN A 371 3.10 -18.72 -14.07
N ASP A 372 3.55 -19.46 -15.08
CA ASP A 372 2.68 -20.32 -15.86
C ASP A 372 2.49 -21.67 -15.14
N ILE A 373 1.24 -22.11 -15.02
CA ILE A 373 0.88 -23.45 -14.57
C ILE A 373 0.69 -24.31 -15.81
N GLY A 374 1.24 -25.53 -15.79
CA GLY A 374 1.24 -26.42 -16.94
C GLY A 374 2.08 -25.90 -18.11
N TYR A 375 1.80 -26.40 -19.31
CA TYR A 375 2.48 -25.99 -20.53
C TYR A 375 1.69 -24.88 -21.24
N THR A 376 2.18 -23.64 -21.21
CA THR A 376 1.56 -22.53 -21.94
C THR A 376 2.44 -22.09 -23.11
N SER A 377 1.88 -22.07 -24.32
CA SER A 377 2.56 -21.55 -25.51
C SER A 377 1.67 -20.56 -26.27
N PRO A 378 2.05 -19.26 -26.36
CA PRO A 378 3.26 -18.65 -25.80
C PRO A 378 3.27 -18.62 -24.27
N ALA A 379 4.44 -18.43 -23.67
CA ALA A 379 4.57 -18.20 -22.22
C ALA A 379 3.76 -16.97 -21.80
N GLY A 380 3.14 -17.04 -20.63
CA GLY A 380 2.37 -15.95 -20.09
C GLY A 380 3.26 -14.81 -19.57
N SER A 381 2.67 -13.63 -19.49
CA SER A 381 3.32 -12.46 -18.89
C SER A 381 2.31 -11.64 -18.11
N ASN A 382 2.79 -10.87 -17.14
CA ASN A 382 1.94 -9.96 -16.41
C ASN A 382 2.68 -8.73 -15.93
N THR A 383 1.98 -7.62 -15.86
CA THR A 383 2.48 -6.35 -15.32
C THR A 383 1.51 -5.83 -14.28
N PHE A 384 2.04 -5.35 -13.16
CA PHE A 384 1.29 -4.62 -12.16
C PHE A 384 1.64 -3.14 -12.22
N ASP A 385 0.61 -2.33 -12.42
CA ASP A 385 0.74 -0.90 -12.48
C ASP A 385 -0.51 -0.19 -11.96
N ALA A 386 -0.33 0.86 -11.15
CA ALA A 386 -1.42 1.69 -10.60
C ALA A 386 -2.59 0.88 -9.99
N GLY A 387 -2.31 -0.25 -9.33
CA GLY A 387 -3.33 -1.11 -8.74
C GLY A 387 -4.00 -2.09 -9.72
N VAL A 388 -3.51 -2.16 -10.96
CA VAL A 388 -4.06 -2.99 -12.04
C VAL A 388 -3.05 -4.03 -12.47
N PHE A 389 -3.47 -5.29 -12.52
CA PHE A 389 -2.74 -6.34 -13.22
C PHE A 389 -3.20 -6.41 -14.68
N THR A 390 -2.26 -6.31 -15.62
CA THR A 390 -2.46 -6.68 -17.02
C THR A 390 -1.81 -8.03 -17.24
N ILE A 391 -2.57 -8.99 -17.75
CA ILE A 391 -2.16 -10.40 -17.84
C ILE A 391 -2.31 -10.84 -19.30
N ASN A 392 -1.23 -11.32 -19.90
CA ASN A 392 -1.26 -12.09 -21.14
C ASN A 392 -1.09 -13.55 -20.77
N ALA A 393 -2.06 -14.38 -21.14
CA ALA A 393 -2.07 -15.79 -20.80
C ALA A 393 -2.37 -16.62 -22.04
N ALA A 394 -1.83 -17.82 -22.08
CA ALA A 394 -2.18 -18.88 -23.01
C ALA A 394 -2.37 -20.19 -22.21
N GLY A 395 -2.79 -21.23 -22.91
CA GLY A 395 -3.06 -22.54 -22.32
C GLY A 395 -4.38 -23.13 -22.81
N ASN A 396 -4.55 -24.43 -22.60
CA ASN A 396 -5.70 -25.20 -23.04
C ASN A 396 -6.99 -24.87 -22.25
N ASP A 397 -6.99 -25.07 -20.92
CA ASP A 397 -8.05 -24.64 -20.00
C ASP A 397 -7.60 -24.82 -18.55
N ILE A 398 -8.38 -24.30 -17.61
CA ILE A 398 -8.41 -24.78 -16.22
C ILE A 398 -9.68 -25.61 -16.15
N TRP A 399 -9.61 -26.93 -16.32
CA TRP A 399 -10.81 -27.76 -16.27
C TRP A 399 -10.54 -29.24 -16.01
N ASN A 400 -9.85 -29.94 -16.90
CA ASN A 400 -9.71 -31.40 -16.84
C ASN A 400 -8.72 -31.84 -15.76
N ASN A 401 -7.83 -32.78 -16.09
CA ASN A 401 -6.89 -33.38 -15.17
C ASN A 401 -5.69 -32.46 -14.92
N ASP A 402 -5.46 -31.54 -15.84
CA ASP A 402 -4.29 -30.69 -16.00
C ASP A 402 -4.75 -29.27 -16.40
N ASP A 403 -4.15 -28.27 -15.76
CA ASP A 403 -4.41 -26.85 -15.94
C ASP A 403 -3.28 -26.19 -16.71
N GLU A 404 -3.64 -25.36 -17.68
CA GLU A 404 -2.70 -24.52 -18.42
C GLU A 404 -3.14 -23.05 -18.38
N PHE A 405 -2.44 -22.20 -17.62
CA PHE A 405 -2.80 -20.79 -17.47
C PHE A 405 -1.69 -19.95 -16.83
N ARG A 406 -1.82 -18.61 -16.88
CA ARG A 406 -0.99 -17.68 -16.11
C ARG A 406 -1.54 -17.47 -14.70
N TYR A 407 -0.74 -17.73 -13.67
CA TYR A 407 -1.09 -17.53 -12.27
C TYR A 407 -0.23 -16.45 -11.61
N ILE A 408 -0.88 -15.52 -10.90
CA ILE A 408 -0.22 -14.49 -10.09
C ILE A 408 -0.64 -14.73 -8.65
N TYR A 409 0.33 -15.03 -7.78
CA TYR A 409 0.05 -15.62 -6.48
C TYR A 409 0.97 -15.12 -5.38
N MET A 410 0.48 -15.24 -4.15
CA MET A 410 1.30 -15.18 -2.93
C MET A 410 0.88 -16.34 -2.02
N PRO A 411 1.81 -16.98 -1.27
CA PRO A 411 1.44 -17.97 -0.28
C PRO A 411 0.53 -17.37 0.79
N VAL A 412 -0.54 -18.07 1.15
CA VAL A 412 -1.46 -17.64 2.21
C VAL A 412 -1.69 -18.80 3.18
N THR A 413 -1.69 -18.50 4.48
CA THR A 413 -2.01 -19.44 5.55
C THR A 413 -3.17 -18.92 6.38
N GLY A 414 -4.13 -19.78 6.70
CA GLY A 414 -5.28 -19.44 7.52
C GLY A 414 -6.41 -18.77 6.74
N ASN A 415 -7.25 -18.03 7.45
CA ASN A 415 -8.44 -17.37 6.90
C ASN A 415 -8.06 -16.14 6.09
N GLY A 416 -8.87 -15.82 5.10
CA GLY A 416 -8.67 -14.61 4.32
C GLY A 416 -9.72 -14.42 3.24
N GLU A 417 -9.74 -13.24 2.65
CA GLU A 417 -10.50 -12.97 1.44
C GLU A 417 -9.61 -12.37 0.36
N LEU A 418 -9.91 -12.73 -0.89
CA LEU A 418 -9.27 -12.20 -2.07
C LEU A 418 -10.33 -11.59 -2.97
N VAL A 419 -10.18 -10.30 -3.29
CA VAL A 419 -11.14 -9.51 -4.05
C VAL A 419 -10.46 -8.91 -5.27
N ALA A 420 -11.10 -9.00 -6.43
CA ALA A 420 -10.63 -8.33 -7.64
C ALA A 420 -11.79 -7.76 -8.47
N ARG A 421 -11.52 -6.65 -9.15
CA ARG A 421 -12.36 -6.16 -10.24
C ARG A 421 -11.72 -6.57 -11.56
N VAL A 422 -12.38 -7.46 -12.30
CA VAL A 422 -11.99 -7.76 -13.68
C VAL A 422 -12.48 -6.60 -14.54
N THR A 423 -11.57 -5.80 -15.10
CA THR A 423 -11.92 -4.60 -15.87
C THR A 423 -12.28 -4.92 -17.32
N SER A 424 -11.54 -5.82 -17.96
CA SER A 424 -11.74 -6.28 -19.33
C SER A 424 -11.13 -7.67 -19.55
N ILE A 425 -11.67 -8.43 -20.50
CA ILE A 425 -11.11 -9.69 -21.01
C ILE A 425 -11.22 -9.66 -22.53
N GLU A 426 -10.13 -10.00 -23.23
CA GLU A 426 -10.17 -10.19 -24.68
C GLU A 426 -10.87 -11.51 -25.03
N ASN A 427 -11.81 -11.48 -25.97
CA ASN A 427 -12.56 -12.67 -26.38
C ASN A 427 -11.77 -13.52 -27.38
N THR A 428 -10.71 -14.17 -26.90
CA THR A 428 -9.95 -15.18 -27.66
C THR A 428 -10.71 -16.50 -27.77
N ASN A 429 -11.61 -16.76 -26.80
CA ASN A 429 -12.58 -17.84 -26.76
C ASN A 429 -13.73 -17.43 -25.82
N GLY A 430 -14.95 -17.90 -26.03
CA GLY A 430 -16.08 -17.59 -25.14
C GLY A 430 -15.84 -17.96 -23.65
N TRP A 431 -14.98 -18.95 -23.41
CA TRP A 431 -14.54 -19.39 -22.07
C TRP A 431 -13.18 -18.82 -21.63
N ALA A 432 -12.56 -17.93 -22.40
CA ALA A 432 -11.41 -17.16 -21.91
C ALA A 432 -11.79 -16.46 -20.61
N LYS A 433 -10.96 -16.58 -19.56
CA LYS A 433 -11.38 -16.30 -18.19
C LYS A 433 -10.31 -15.55 -17.39
N ALA A 434 -10.77 -14.69 -16.48
CA ALA A 434 -9.94 -14.00 -15.50
C ALA A 434 -10.69 -13.83 -14.18
N GLY A 435 -9.97 -13.86 -13.06
CA GLY A 435 -10.57 -13.65 -11.74
C GLY A 435 -9.65 -14.05 -10.61
N VAL A 436 -10.24 -14.47 -9.49
CA VAL A 436 -9.51 -14.85 -8.27
C VAL A 436 -9.52 -16.36 -8.07
N MET A 437 -8.45 -16.89 -7.51
CA MET A 437 -8.28 -18.33 -7.26
C MET A 437 -7.51 -18.57 -5.96
N ILE A 438 -7.94 -19.59 -5.21
CA ILE A 438 -7.15 -20.29 -4.20
C ILE A 438 -6.85 -21.68 -4.75
N ARG A 439 -5.57 -22.09 -4.73
CA ARG A 439 -5.12 -23.43 -5.12
C ARG A 439 -4.11 -23.96 -4.10
N GLU A 440 -4.09 -25.28 -3.95
CA GLU A 440 -3.29 -25.95 -2.92
C GLU A 440 -1.79 -26.00 -3.26
N SER A 441 -1.45 -26.34 -4.50
CA SER A 441 -0.06 -26.40 -4.98
C SER A 441 0.10 -25.67 -6.31
N LEU A 442 1.31 -25.66 -6.87
CA LEU A 442 1.60 -25.11 -8.20
C LEU A 442 1.62 -26.17 -9.31
N ASP A 443 1.23 -27.41 -8.98
CA ASP A 443 1.15 -28.52 -9.94
C ASP A 443 -0.09 -28.37 -10.83
N ASP A 444 0.00 -28.74 -12.10
CA ASP A 444 -1.08 -28.56 -13.09
C ASP A 444 -2.38 -29.30 -12.73
N ASP A 445 -2.33 -30.29 -11.85
CA ASP A 445 -3.48 -31.10 -11.44
C ASP A 445 -4.07 -30.71 -10.06
N SER A 446 -3.58 -29.62 -9.44
CA SER A 446 -3.90 -29.21 -8.07
C SER A 446 -5.40 -29.00 -7.81
N ARG A 447 -5.82 -29.28 -6.58
CA ARG A 447 -7.11 -28.81 -6.04
C ARG A 447 -7.17 -27.29 -6.09
N HIS A 448 -8.33 -26.74 -6.47
CA HIS A 448 -8.52 -25.29 -6.56
C HIS A 448 -9.98 -24.88 -6.43
N VAL A 449 -10.16 -23.61 -6.09
CA VAL A 449 -11.43 -22.89 -6.10
C VAL A 449 -11.19 -21.53 -6.74
N MET A 450 -11.98 -21.18 -7.75
CA MET A 450 -11.86 -19.93 -8.48
C MET A 450 -13.23 -19.28 -8.73
N THR A 451 -13.28 -17.95 -8.70
CA THR A 451 -14.44 -17.18 -9.16
C THR A 451 -13.96 -16.27 -10.29
N VAL A 452 -14.46 -16.51 -11.50
CA VAL A 452 -13.96 -15.88 -12.71
C VAL A 452 -15.06 -15.29 -13.56
N VAL A 453 -14.72 -14.22 -14.26
CA VAL A 453 -15.50 -13.69 -15.39
C VAL A 453 -14.98 -14.35 -16.65
N THR A 454 -15.88 -14.70 -17.57
CA THR A 454 -15.52 -15.23 -18.89
C THR A 454 -15.82 -14.21 -19.97
N ALA A 455 -15.20 -14.34 -21.14
CA ALA A 455 -15.37 -13.40 -22.23
C ALA A 455 -16.80 -13.39 -22.81
N SER A 456 -17.54 -14.50 -22.79
CA SER A 456 -18.92 -14.56 -23.32
C SER A 456 -19.87 -15.52 -22.62
N ASN A 457 -19.42 -16.30 -21.63
CA ASN A 457 -20.21 -17.35 -20.97
C ASN A 457 -20.54 -17.05 -19.50
N GLY A 458 -20.59 -15.78 -19.13
CA GLY A 458 -20.98 -15.33 -17.79
C GLY A 458 -19.84 -15.36 -16.76
N VAL A 459 -20.23 -15.47 -15.49
CA VAL A 459 -19.36 -15.61 -14.33
C VAL A 459 -19.43 -17.05 -13.84
N ALA A 460 -18.28 -17.70 -13.67
CA ALA A 460 -18.20 -19.08 -13.20
C ALA A 460 -17.54 -19.13 -11.82
N TYR A 461 -18.21 -19.75 -10.87
CA TYR A 461 -17.56 -20.22 -9.66
C TYR A 461 -17.17 -21.67 -9.92
N GLN A 462 -15.88 -21.97 -10.09
CA GLN A 462 -15.39 -23.26 -10.56
C GLN A 462 -14.43 -23.89 -9.54
N ARG A 463 -14.47 -25.23 -9.39
CA ARG A 463 -13.67 -25.94 -8.39
C ARG A 463 -13.21 -27.31 -8.87
N ARG A 464 -12.02 -27.72 -8.40
CA ARG A 464 -11.50 -29.09 -8.41
C ARG A 464 -11.29 -29.56 -6.96
N VAL A 465 -12.03 -30.58 -6.54
CA VAL A 465 -12.02 -31.07 -5.14
C VAL A 465 -10.95 -32.12 -4.87
N ASN A 466 -10.56 -32.89 -5.88
CA ASN A 466 -9.52 -33.90 -5.78
C ASN A 466 -8.46 -33.65 -6.85
N THR A 467 -7.19 -33.78 -6.49
CA THR A 467 -6.06 -33.67 -7.42
C THR A 467 -6.24 -34.59 -8.62
N GLY A 468 -5.97 -34.08 -9.83
CA GLY A 468 -6.10 -34.82 -11.09
C GLY A 468 -7.54 -35.12 -11.55
N SER A 469 -8.56 -34.67 -10.83
CA SER A 469 -9.97 -34.83 -11.23
C SER A 469 -10.46 -33.68 -12.11
N SER A 470 -11.50 -33.92 -12.90
CA SER A 470 -12.17 -32.86 -13.66
C SER A 470 -12.84 -31.85 -12.72
N SER A 471 -12.76 -30.58 -13.10
CA SER A 471 -13.45 -29.46 -12.47
C SER A 471 -14.95 -29.48 -12.79
N TYR A 472 -15.70 -28.78 -11.95
CA TYR A 472 -17.09 -28.42 -12.23
C TYR A 472 -17.33 -26.98 -11.78
N HIS A 473 -18.45 -26.38 -12.21
CA HIS A 473 -18.77 -25.00 -11.86
C HIS A 473 -20.26 -24.78 -11.57
N THR A 474 -20.54 -23.68 -10.87
CA THR A 474 -21.85 -23.05 -10.82
C THR A 474 -21.82 -21.84 -11.75
N HIS A 475 -22.76 -21.79 -12.69
CA HIS A 475 -22.90 -20.70 -13.65
C HIS A 475 -23.68 -19.53 -13.04
N ASN A 476 -23.23 -18.31 -13.34
CA ASN A 476 -23.88 -17.06 -12.98
C ASN A 476 -23.84 -16.08 -14.16
N ASN A 477 -24.81 -15.17 -14.22
CA ASN A 477 -24.83 -14.10 -15.22
C ASN A 477 -23.86 -12.97 -14.84
N GLY A 478 -23.18 -12.40 -15.82
CA GLY A 478 -22.31 -11.23 -15.65
C GLY A 478 -21.26 -11.11 -16.75
N SER A 479 -20.71 -9.92 -16.95
CA SER A 479 -19.62 -9.67 -17.91
C SER A 479 -18.69 -8.60 -17.35
N ALA A 480 -17.45 -8.54 -17.85
CA ALA A 480 -16.53 -7.49 -17.47
C ALA A 480 -17.08 -6.09 -17.90
N PRO A 481 -16.89 -5.03 -17.08
CA PRO A 481 -16.22 -5.05 -15.78
C PRO A 481 -17.09 -5.66 -14.67
N TYR A 482 -16.52 -6.54 -13.84
CA TYR A 482 -17.24 -7.22 -12.75
C TYR A 482 -16.35 -7.48 -11.54
N TRP A 483 -16.94 -7.50 -10.34
CA TRP A 483 -16.23 -7.84 -9.10
C TRP A 483 -16.40 -9.31 -8.75
N VAL A 484 -15.28 -9.95 -8.44
CA VAL A 484 -15.20 -11.35 -7.99
C VAL A 484 -14.45 -11.42 -6.67
N LYS A 485 -14.87 -12.35 -5.80
CA LYS A 485 -14.27 -12.55 -4.48
C LYS A 485 -14.24 -14.02 -4.10
N ILE A 486 -13.23 -14.42 -3.35
CA ILE A 486 -13.19 -15.70 -2.64
C ILE A 486 -12.92 -15.42 -1.16
N VAL A 487 -13.62 -16.13 -0.29
CA VAL A 487 -13.41 -16.12 1.17
C VAL A 487 -13.07 -17.52 1.63
N ARG A 488 -11.99 -17.65 2.39
CA ARG A 488 -11.58 -18.88 3.09
C ARG A 488 -11.80 -18.70 4.59
N ASN A 489 -12.53 -19.63 5.19
CA ASN A 489 -12.74 -19.74 6.63
C ASN A 489 -12.48 -21.19 7.09
N GLY A 490 -11.30 -21.44 7.64
CA GLY A 490 -10.79 -22.78 7.89
C GLY A 490 -10.59 -23.52 6.57
N ASP A 491 -11.29 -24.66 6.45
CA ASP A 491 -11.28 -25.48 5.23
C ASP A 491 -12.46 -25.14 4.30
N GLU A 492 -13.38 -24.28 4.74
CA GLU A 492 -14.53 -23.83 3.94
C GLU A 492 -14.12 -22.65 3.05
N ILE A 493 -14.32 -22.81 1.74
CA ILE A 493 -14.05 -21.78 0.73
C ILE A 493 -15.35 -21.45 -0.02
N ARG A 494 -15.65 -20.15 -0.16
CA ARG A 494 -16.83 -19.66 -0.88
C ARG A 494 -16.49 -18.54 -1.85
N GLY A 495 -17.05 -18.61 -3.05
CA GLY A 495 -16.99 -17.56 -4.08
C GLY A 495 -18.14 -16.56 -3.95
N TYR A 496 -17.87 -15.30 -4.26
CA TYR A 496 -18.83 -14.20 -4.29
C TYR A 496 -18.64 -13.32 -5.51
N LEU A 497 -19.70 -12.61 -5.88
CA LEU A 497 -19.73 -11.73 -7.04
C LEU A 497 -20.52 -10.45 -6.76
N SER A 498 -20.17 -9.35 -7.43
CA SER A 498 -20.83 -8.05 -7.30
C SER A 498 -20.66 -7.18 -8.55
N THR A 499 -21.62 -6.30 -8.81
CA THR A 499 -21.53 -5.26 -9.85
C THR A 499 -20.77 -4.01 -9.39
N SER A 500 -20.77 -3.71 -8.08
CA SER A 500 -20.20 -2.47 -7.54
C SER A 500 -18.99 -2.69 -6.63
N GLY A 501 -18.83 -3.88 -6.04
CA GLY A 501 -17.77 -4.18 -5.09
C GLY A 501 -18.00 -3.65 -3.67
N ASN A 502 -19.06 -2.88 -3.45
CA ASN A 502 -19.38 -2.30 -2.14
C ASN A 502 -19.83 -3.37 -1.14
N GLU A 503 -19.55 -3.16 0.14
CA GLU A 503 -20.10 -4.00 1.20
C GLU A 503 -21.63 -4.09 1.12
N GLY A 504 -22.19 -5.27 1.41
CA GLY A 504 -23.62 -5.56 1.28
C GLY A 504 -24.12 -5.84 -0.14
N THR A 505 -23.30 -5.65 -1.19
CA THR A 505 -23.70 -5.93 -2.59
C THR A 505 -23.21 -7.29 -3.11
N TRP A 506 -22.51 -8.04 -2.26
CA TRP A 506 -21.93 -9.34 -2.61
C TRP A 506 -22.95 -10.45 -2.56
N ASN A 507 -23.13 -11.15 -3.68
CA ASN A 507 -23.96 -12.34 -3.79
C ASN A 507 -23.07 -13.58 -3.79
N ALA A 508 -23.52 -14.66 -3.14
CA ALA A 508 -22.82 -15.94 -3.22
C ALA A 508 -22.85 -16.45 -4.67
N ALA A 509 -21.70 -16.85 -5.20
CA ALA A 509 -21.59 -17.39 -6.55
C ALA A 509 -21.98 -18.88 -6.61
N GLY A 510 -22.16 -19.52 -5.44
CA GLY A 510 -22.60 -20.90 -5.25
C GLY A 510 -22.32 -21.34 -3.81
N ASP A 511 -22.62 -22.62 -3.53
CA ASP A 511 -22.39 -23.21 -2.21
C ASP A 511 -20.91 -23.23 -1.84
N ALA A 512 -20.61 -23.13 -0.54
CA ALA A 512 -19.24 -23.32 -0.09
C ALA A 512 -18.78 -24.77 -0.32
N ILE A 513 -17.47 -24.91 -0.49
CA ILE A 513 -16.81 -26.21 -0.61
C ILE A 513 -15.73 -26.35 0.46
N THR A 514 -15.47 -27.59 0.89
CA THR A 514 -14.36 -27.91 1.77
C THR A 514 -13.18 -28.41 0.94
N LEU A 515 -12.01 -27.79 1.09
CA LEU A 515 -10.74 -28.22 0.50
C LEU A 515 -9.70 -28.52 1.57
#